data_AF-A0A847UEL4-F1
#
_entry.id   AF-A0A847UEL4-F1
#
_cell.length_a   1.000
_cell.length_b   1.000
_cell.length_c   1.000
_cell.angle_alpha   90.00
_cell.angle_beta   90.00
_cell.angle_gamma   90.00
#
_symmetry.space_group_name_H-M   'P 1'
#
loop_
_entity.id
_entity.type
_entity.pdbx_description
1 polymer ?
#
loop_
_entity_poly.entity_id
_entity_poly.type
_entity_poly.pdbx_seq_one_letter_code
_entity_poly.pdbx_strand_id
1 'polypeptide(L)'
;MLDRISELSRETVRGETTIAELGTGPLESLLGDEEAAQYVLASTSAIEHTVDGQPTSIEPDDGHGAYLVVTDHRLYALLGDEPTTAALTLALGAVSRSALDDGLLRTTLTVRTPTESVVFRPVDAEQAAAAEAYVDRVGSCWSELATALDDARAGLDALREAIEASDAVDRHRQHARARLSKVYHCATQADDAPTAAMRAQIEPVEDELDRLCAVATADEVETRLEAARSAHEDGDYETAFETLVAAGESLDEASETDDVENRFEALRETHDELAATFLERAEQRCRDALDAATPPERVDAWEDALDRYRAAAAAGLTAAAGVTEAMIRFQLVWVVDRCVDALATAAAELAAQGDDRGEGHADAADYYERALERLRRAEQLSDAHPEAGDSFADRIDALETKAERAQWQWGGED
;
A
#
# COMPACT_ATOMS: atom_id res chain seq x y z
N MET A 1 -37.81 18.92 10.51
CA MET A 1 -37.07 17.72 10.06
C MET A 1 -36.74 16.86 11.29
N LEU A 2 -37.74 16.61 12.15
CA LEU A 2 -37.63 15.94 13.46
C LEU A 2 -38.58 14.73 13.57
N ASP A 3 -39.38 14.45 12.54
CA ASP A 3 -40.43 13.41 12.55
C ASP A 3 -40.03 12.10 11.85
N ARG A 4 -38.74 11.84 11.60
CA ARG A 4 -38.29 10.57 10.96
C ARG A 4 -37.45 9.67 11.88
N ILE A 5 -37.09 10.12 13.07
CA ILE A 5 -36.25 9.35 14.02
C ILE A 5 -37.11 8.71 15.13
N SER A 6 -38.37 9.12 15.31
CA SER A 6 -39.23 8.69 16.43
C SER A 6 -40.13 7.46 16.14
N GLU A 7 -40.26 7.00 14.88
CA GLU A 7 -41.01 5.76 14.57
C GLU A 7 -40.15 4.48 14.66
N LEU A 8 -38.85 4.54 14.30
CA LEU A 8 -37.96 3.37 14.37
C LEU A 8 -37.67 2.93 15.82
N SER A 9 -37.54 3.88 16.75
CA SER A 9 -37.37 3.60 18.19
C SER A 9 -38.59 2.94 18.84
N ARG A 10 -39.78 3.01 18.23
CA ARG A 10 -40.96 2.26 18.72
C ARG A 10 -41.07 0.87 18.09
N GLU A 11 -40.54 0.67 16.89
CA GLU A 11 -40.67 -0.59 16.16
C GLU A 11 -39.58 -1.63 16.52
N THR A 12 -38.48 -1.21 17.15
CA THR A 12 -37.35 -2.09 17.51
C THR A 12 -37.14 -2.36 18.99
N VAL A 13 -37.64 -1.51 19.91
CA VAL A 13 -37.43 -1.72 21.35
C VAL A 13 -38.37 -2.79 21.89
N ARG A 14 -37.82 -3.84 22.50
CA ARG A 14 -38.60 -4.90 23.15
C ARG A 14 -38.87 -4.52 24.60
N GLY A 15 -40.15 -4.29 24.94
CA GLY A 15 -40.60 -3.91 26.30
C GLY A 15 -41.75 -2.90 26.34
N GLU A 16 -42.73 -2.99 25.44
CA GLU A 16 -43.75 -1.95 25.21
C GLU A 16 -44.49 -1.48 26.47
N THR A 17 -44.81 -2.39 27.40
CA THR A 17 -45.50 -2.04 28.65
C THR A 17 -44.61 -1.23 29.60
N THR A 18 -43.33 -1.57 29.68
CA THR A 18 -42.35 -0.89 30.53
C THR A 18 -41.99 0.51 30.00
N ILE A 19 -41.91 0.65 28.67
CA ILE A 19 -41.65 1.92 28.00
C ILE A 19 -42.85 2.88 28.17
N ALA A 20 -44.07 2.35 28.24
CA ALA A 20 -45.26 3.15 28.52
C ALA A 20 -45.26 3.75 29.93
N GLU A 21 -44.61 3.09 30.90
CA GLU A 21 -44.47 3.57 32.29
C GLU A 21 -43.32 4.58 32.43
N LEU A 22 -42.17 4.34 31.78
CA LEU A 22 -41.00 5.23 31.81
C LEU A 22 -41.17 6.49 30.94
N GLY A 23 -41.95 6.37 29.86
CA GLY A 23 -42.11 7.41 28.83
C GLY A 23 -40.95 7.46 27.83
N THR A 24 -41.23 7.88 26.60
CA THR A 24 -40.21 7.97 25.54
C THR A 24 -39.32 9.21 25.65
N GLY A 25 -39.83 10.32 26.17
CA GLY A 25 -39.08 11.57 26.30
C GLY A 25 -37.85 11.47 27.23
N PRO A 26 -37.94 10.86 28.42
CA PRO A 26 -36.79 10.67 29.29
C PRO A 26 -35.68 9.80 28.65
N LEU A 27 -36.06 8.73 27.94
CA LEU A 27 -35.13 7.89 27.20
C LEU A 27 -34.42 8.67 26.08
N GLU A 28 -35.19 9.41 25.26
CA GLU A 28 -34.62 10.24 24.17
C GLU A 28 -33.64 11.30 24.69
N SER A 29 -33.81 11.80 25.92
CA SER A 29 -32.88 12.77 26.51
C SER A 29 -31.58 12.16 27.05
N LEU A 30 -31.56 10.84 27.27
CA LEU A 30 -30.44 10.11 27.86
C LEU A 30 -29.51 9.51 26.79
N LEU A 31 -30.09 9.05 25.68
CA LEU A 31 -29.37 8.35 24.62
C LEU A 31 -28.56 9.33 23.76
N GLY A 32 -27.38 8.90 23.31
CA GLY A 32 -26.66 9.61 22.27
C GLY A 32 -27.40 9.60 20.92
N ASP A 33 -27.06 10.53 20.03
CA ASP A 33 -27.71 10.69 18.71
C ASP A 33 -27.65 9.41 17.83
N GLU A 34 -26.67 8.54 18.08
CA GLU A 34 -26.47 7.25 17.38
C GLU A 34 -26.73 6.02 18.27
N GLU A 35 -27.26 6.21 19.47
CA GLU A 35 -27.50 5.15 20.44
C GLU A 35 -28.97 4.73 20.45
N ALA A 36 -29.23 3.43 20.34
CA ALA A 36 -30.57 2.88 20.27
C ALA A 36 -30.85 1.94 21.45
N ALA A 37 -31.93 2.20 22.18
CA ALA A 37 -32.44 1.26 23.17
C ALA A 37 -32.88 -0.05 22.49
N GLN A 38 -32.58 -1.18 23.12
CA GLN A 38 -32.90 -2.52 22.63
C GLN A 38 -33.85 -3.23 23.58
N TYR A 39 -33.58 -3.11 24.89
CA TYR A 39 -34.40 -3.69 25.95
C TYR A 39 -34.60 -2.71 27.11
N VAL A 40 -35.78 -2.72 27.71
CA VAL A 40 -36.08 -1.98 28.95
C VAL A 40 -36.70 -2.93 29.96
N LEU A 41 -35.97 -3.22 31.03
CA LEU A 41 -36.39 -4.12 32.11
C LEU A 41 -36.89 -3.29 33.30
N ALA A 42 -38.06 -3.60 33.85
CA ALA A 42 -38.54 -3.02 35.10
C ALA A 42 -38.23 -3.90 36.31
N SER A 43 -38.03 -3.25 37.45
CA SER A 43 -37.93 -3.86 38.77
C SER A 43 -38.74 -3.07 39.80
N THR A 44 -39.31 -3.80 40.75
CA THR A 44 -39.89 -3.23 41.98
C THR A 44 -38.92 -3.27 43.15
N SER A 45 -37.67 -3.70 42.90
CA SER A 45 -36.61 -3.82 43.90
C SER A 45 -35.51 -2.79 43.68
N ALA A 46 -34.73 -2.56 44.73
CA ALA A 46 -33.49 -1.80 44.65
C ALA A 46 -32.51 -2.39 43.62
N ILE A 47 -31.71 -1.52 43.02
CA ILE A 47 -30.55 -1.89 42.22
C ILE A 47 -29.37 -2.04 43.17
N GLU A 48 -28.74 -3.21 43.20
CA GLU A 48 -27.54 -3.41 44.02
C GLU A 48 -26.31 -3.16 43.14
N HIS A 49 -25.48 -2.21 43.55
CA HIS A 49 -24.29 -1.81 42.83
C HIS A 49 -23.06 -1.96 43.73
N THR A 50 -22.09 -2.75 43.29
CA THR A 50 -20.84 -2.99 44.03
C THR A 50 -19.67 -2.45 43.22
N VAL A 51 -18.90 -1.52 43.79
CA VAL A 51 -17.63 -1.01 43.22
C VAL A 51 -16.50 -1.41 44.14
N ASP A 52 -15.45 -2.02 43.62
CA ASP A 52 -14.26 -2.43 44.40
C ASP A 52 -14.61 -3.22 45.69
N GLY A 53 -15.66 -4.04 45.61
CA GLY A 53 -16.16 -4.86 46.72
C GLY A 53 -16.99 -4.11 47.78
N GLN A 54 -17.31 -2.82 47.57
CA GLN A 54 -18.20 -2.04 48.44
C GLN A 54 -19.62 -2.01 47.87
N PRO A 55 -20.59 -2.72 48.48
CA PRO A 55 -21.96 -2.74 48.00
C PRO A 55 -22.71 -1.46 48.41
N THR A 56 -23.46 -0.91 47.46
CA THR A 56 -24.40 0.18 47.61
C THR A 56 -25.75 -0.26 47.05
N SER A 57 -26.84 0.24 47.63
CA SER A 57 -28.19 -0.02 47.15
C SER A 57 -28.77 1.29 46.67
N ILE A 58 -29.30 1.28 45.46
CA ILE A 58 -29.90 2.43 44.79
C ILE A 58 -31.39 2.13 44.70
N GLU A 59 -32.20 2.89 45.43
CA GLU A 59 -33.65 2.69 45.57
C GLU A 59 -34.39 3.90 45.01
N PRO A 60 -35.49 3.69 44.28
CA PRO A 60 -36.38 4.78 43.86
C PRO A 60 -37.22 5.28 45.06
N ASP A 61 -37.72 6.51 44.97
CA ASP A 61 -38.67 7.06 45.94
C ASP A 61 -39.99 6.26 46.00
N ASP A 62 -40.69 6.32 47.14
CA ASP A 62 -41.94 5.60 47.39
C ASP A 62 -42.94 5.73 46.22
N GLY A 63 -43.31 4.58 45.64
CA GLY A 63 -44.28 4.50 44.54
C GLY A 63 -43.68 4.53 43.13
N HIS A 64 -42.36 4.60 42.99
CA HIS A 64 -41.65 4.51 41.71
C HIS A 64 -40.88 3.19 41.58
N GLY A 65 -40.66 2.76 40.34
CA GLY A 65 -39.88 1.55 40.00
C GLY A 65 -38.44 1.86 39.63
N ALA A 66 -37.62 0.83 39.51
CA ALA A 66 -36.27 0.91 38.95
C ALA A 66 -36.24 0.28 37.55
N TYR A 67 -35.47 0.83 36.64
CA TYR A 67 -35.40 0.38 35.25
C TYR A 67 -33.96 0.12 34.82
N LEU A 68 -33.78 -0.92 34.00
CA LEU A 68 -32.52 -1.21 33.33
C LEU A 68 -32.74 -1.07 31.81
N VAL A 69 -32.09 -0.10 31.21
CA VAL A 69 -32.15 0.15 29.77
C VAL A 69 -30.88 -0.40 29.15
N VAL A 70 -31.01 -1.40 28.28
CA VAL A 70 -29.91 -1.94 27.49
C VAL A 70 -30.00 -1.32 26.10
N THR A 71 -28.93 -0.65 25.69
CA THR A 71 -28.76 -0.08 24.35
C THR A 71 -27.77 -0.92 23.56
N ASP A 72 -27.47 -0.51 22.34
CA ASP A 72 -26.39 -1.06 21.51
C ASP A 72 -24.98 -0.62 21.95
N HIS A 73 -24.86 0.35 22.86
CA HIS A 73 -23.57 0.86 23.36
C HIS A 73 -23.36 0.63 24.86
N ARG A 74 -24.42 0.76 25.65
CA ARG A 74 -24.37 0.92 27.11
C ARG A 74 -25.57 0.27 27.79
N LEU A 75 -25.45 0.16 29.10
CA LEU A 75 -26.52 -0.21 30.01
C LEU A 75 -26.71 0.94 30.99
N TYR A 76 -27.94 1.44 31.09
CA TYR A 76 -28.33 2.50 32.01
C TYR A 76 -29.24 1.95 33.10
N ALA A 77 -28.95 2.29 34.34
CA ALA A 77 -29.84 2.06 35.47
C ALA A 77 -30.58 3.37 35.78
N LEU A 78 -31.90 3.37 35.69
CA LEU A 78 -32.76 4.53 35.89
C LEU A 78 -33.68 4.32 37.09
N LEU A 79 -34.03 5.40 37.77
CA LEU A 79 -35.05 5.43 38.81
C LEU A 79 -36.28 6.14 38.27
N GLY A 80 -37.48 5.62 38.55
CA GLY A 80 -38.73 6.17 38.02
C GLY A 80 -39.06 7.58 38.53
N ASP A 81 -38.48 7.98 39.66
CA ASP A 81 -38.55 9.33 40.22
C ASP A 81 -37.55 10.31 39.58
N GLU A 82 -36.50 9.81 38.92
CA GLU A 82 -35.52 10.62 38.17
C GLU A 82 -35.16 9.99 36.79
N PRO A 83 -36.13 9.85 35.86
CA PRO A 83 -35.96 9.02 34.67
C PRO A 83 -35.07 9.65 33.57
N THR A 84 -34.68 10.92 33.72
CA THR A 84 -33.79 11.64 32.78
C THR A 84 -32.31 11.57 33.17
N THR A 85 -32.00 11.07 34.36
CA THR A 85 -30.63 10.98 34.88
C THR A 85 -30.34 9.52 35.19
N ALA A 86 -29.30 8.95 34.57
CA ALA A 86 -28.89 7.60 34.92
C ALA A 86 -28.24 7.55 36.29
N ALA A 87 -28.78 6.71 37.17
CA ALA A 87 -28.16 6.38 38.45
C ALA A 87 -26.87 5.57 38.27
N LEU A 88 -26.77 4.83 37.16
CA LEU A 88 -25.57 4.12 36.73
C LEU A 88 -25.52 4.03 35.21
N THR A 89 -24.32 4.13 34.65
CA THR A 89 -24.05 3.86 33.24
C THR A 89 -22.88 2.88 33.11
N LEU A 90 -23.07 1.77 32.40
CA LEU A 90 -22.02 0.80 32.07
C LEU A 90 -21.84 0.74 30.56
N ALA A 91 -20.60 0.81 30.08
CA ALA A 91 -20.33 0.52 28.67
C ALA A 91 -20.43 -0.99 28.40
N LEU A 92 -21.09 -1.39 27.31
CA LEU A 92 -21.22 -2.81 26.97
C LEU A 92 -19.86 -3.47 26.74
N GLY A 93 -18.91 -2.77 26.13
CA GLY A 93 -17.54 -3.27 25.94
C GLY A 93 -16.74 -3.47 27.25
N ALA A 94 -17.20 -2.89 28.37
CA ALA A 94 -16.59 -3.12 29.69
C ALA A 94 -17.21 -4.31 30.42
N VAL A 95 -18.32 -4.86 29.93
CA VAL A 95 -18.98 -6.02 30.53
C VAL A 95 -18.13 -7.26 30.29
N SER A 96 -17.57 -7.79 31.37
CA SER A 96 -16.79 -9.04 31.37
C SER A 96 -17.66 -10.28 31.51
N ARG A 97 -18.85 -10.13 32.09
CA ARG A 97 -19.81 -11.22 32.29
C ARG A 97 -21.21 -10.67 32.55
N SER A 98 -22.20 -11.22 31.89
CA SER A 98 -23.59 -11.21 32.33
C SER A 98 -24.01 -12.60 32.81
N ALA A 99 -25.00 -12.66 33.69
CA ALA A 99 -25.59 -13.92 34.12
C ALA A 99 -27.02 -13.69 34.58
N LEU A 100 -27.92 -14.53 34.09
CA LEU A 100 -29.29 -14.63 34.60
C LEU A 100 -29.41 -15.85 35.51
N ASP A 101 -29.87 -15.64 36.73
CA ASP A 101 -30.30 -16.70 37.64
C ASP A 101 -31.83 -16.66 37.76
N ASP A 102 -32.49 -17.58 37.07
CA ASP A 102 -33.94 -17.73 37.11
C ASP A 102 -34.34 -18.79 38.14
N GLY A 103 -34.48 -18.35 39.38
CA GLY A 103 -34.89 -19.18 40.50
C GLY A 103 -36.40 -19.29 40.63
N LEU A 104 -36.88 -20.35 41.30
CA LEU A 104 -38.31 -20.63 41.55
C LEU A 104 -39.15 -19.46 42.11
N LEU A 105 -38.52 -18.46 42.74
CA LEU A 105 -39.18 -17.34 43.41
C LEU A 105 -38.82 -15.97 42.85
N ARG A 106 -37.72 -15.86 42.10
CA ARG A 106 -37.21 -14.58 41.60
C ARG A 106 -36.20 -14.80 40.49
N THR A 107 -36.23 -13.90 39.51
CA THR A 107 -35.21 -13.79 38.47
C THR A 107 -34.20 -12.71 38.86
N THR A 108 -32.92 -12.98 38.69
CA THR A 108 -31.83 -12.05 39.03
C THR A 108 -30.86 -11.94 37.86
N LEU A 109 -30.74 -10.74 37.30
CA LEU A 109 -29.73 -10.40 36.30
C LEU A 109 -28.51 -9.79 36.99
N THR A 110 -27.34 -10.36 36.76
CA THR A 110 -26.07 -9.82 37.25
C THR A 110 -25.21 -9.41 36.06
N VAL A 111 -24.72 -8.18 36.04
CA VAL A 111 -23.78 -7.66 35.04
C VAL A 111 -22.49 -7.26 35.76
N ARG A 112 -21.33 -7.69 35.25
CA ARG A 112 -20.02 -7.46 35.87
C ARG A 112 -19.04 -6.87 34.88
N THR A 113 -18.33 -5.85 35.33
CA THR A 113 -17.08 -5.39 34.71
C THR A 113 -15.90 -5.81 35.61
N PRO A 114 -14.64 -5.54 35.24
CA PRO A 114 -13.49 -5.83 36.10
C PRO A 114 -13.52 -5.15 37.48
N THR A 115 -14.20 -4.00 37.61
CA THR A 115 -14.17 -3.16 38.82
C THR A 115 -15.52 -3.05 39.53
N GLU A 116 -16.62 -3.38 38.85
CA GLU A 116 -17.97 -3.18 39.36
C GLU A 116 -18.93 -4.33 39.00
N SER A 117 -19.98 -4.50 39.81
CA SER A 117 -21.04 -5.48 39.61
C SER A 117 -22.39 -4.85 39.91
N VAL A 118 -23.35 -5.09 39.01
CA VAL A 118 -24.75 -4.67 39.13
C VAL A 118 -25.61 -5.90 39.26
N VAL A 119 -26.49 -5.91 40.25
CA VAL A 119 -27.52 -6.93 40.41
C VAL A 119 -28.88 -6.25 40.28
N PHE A 120 -29.63 -6.70 39.28
CA PHE A 120 -30.96 -6.22 38.95
C PHE A 120 -31.97 -7.36 39.05
N ARG A 121 -33.18 -7.09 39.55
CA ARG A 121 -34.23 -8.11 39.74
C ARG A 121 -35.41 -7.81 38.82
N PRO A 122 -35.36 -8.25 37.56
CA PRO A 122 -36.39 -7.93 36.59
C PRO A 122 -37.72 -8.61 36.93
N VAL A 123 -38.83 -7.95 36.60
CA VAL A 123 -40.18 -8.50 36.74
C VAL A 123 -40.47 -9.54 35.64
N ASP A 124 -39.98 -9.31 34.42
CA ASP A 124 -40.15 -10.21 33.28
C ASP A 124 -38.89 -11.03 33.04
N ALA A 125 -38.98 -12.35 33.29
CA ALA A 125 -37.87 -13.28 33.14
C ALA A 125 -37.49 -13.57 31.68
N GLU A 126 -38.47 -13.58 30.76
CA GLU A 126 -38.22 -13.86 29.33
C GLU A 126 -37.51 -12.67 28.68
N GLN A 127 -37.98 -11.46 28.96
CA GLN A 127 -37.34 -10.24 28.49
C GLN A 127 -35.93 -10.08 29.09
N ALA A 128 -35.75 -10.45 30.36
CA ALA A 128 -34.43 -10.44 31.00
C ALA A 128 -33.46 -11.45 30.37
N ALA A 129 -33.92 -12.65 29.99
CA ALA A 129 -33.11 -13.62 29.27
C ALA A 129 -32.69 -13.13 27.89
N ALA A 130 -33.60 -12.48 27.16
CA ALA A 130 -33.27 -11.87 25.87
C ALA A 130 -32.26 -10.72 26.01
N ALA A 131 -32.42 -9.87 27.02
CA ALA A 131 -31.50 -8.77 27.32
C ALA A 131 -30.12 -9.28 27.74
N GLU A 132 -30.05 -10.30 28.58
CA GLU A 132 -28.78 -10.92 29.01
C GLU A 132 -28.01 -11.51 27.82
N ALA A 133 -28.69 -12.29 26.98
CA ALA A 133 -28.09 -12.86 25.77
C ALA A 133 -27.65 -11.78 24.76
N TYR A 134 -28.31 -10.62 24.73
CA TYR A 134 -27.88 -9.48 23.93
C TYR A 134 -26.64 -8.80 24.51
N VAL A 135 -26.64 -8.52 25.82
CA VAL A 135 -25.51 -7.92 26.54
C VAL A 135 -24.25 -8.78 26.39
N ASP A 136 -24.36 -10.10 26.54
CA ASP A 136 -23.22 -11.01 26.40
C ASP A 136 -22.63 -10.96 24.98
N ARG A 137 -23.48 -11.07 23.95
CA ARG A 137 -23.05 -11.10 22.54
C ARG A 137 -22.50 -9.75 22.08
N VAL A 138 -23.26 -8.67 22.21
CA VAL A 138 -22.87 -7.34 21.72
C VAL A 138 -21.77 -6.73 22.59
N GLY A 139 -21.79 -7.00 23.90
CA GLY A 139 -20.68 -6.65 24.80
C GLY A 139 -19.38 -7.35 24.39
N SER A 140 -19.45 -8.63 24.02
CA SER A 140 -18.28 -9.35 23.47
C SER A 140 -17.77 -8.72 22.18
N CYS A 141 -18.64 -8.35 21.23
CA CYS A 141 -18.22 -7.67 20.00
C CYS A 141 -17.48 -6.34 20.29
N TRP A 142 -18.00 -5.52 21.22
CA TRP A 142 -17.34 -4.28 21.63
C TRP A 142 -15.99 -4.51 22.33
N SER A 143 -15.91 -5.50 23.23
CA SER A 143 -14.69 -5.84 23.96
C SER A 143 -13.59 -6.40 23.04
N GLU A 144 -13.98 -7.30 22.12
CA GLU A 144 -13.08 -7.84 21.09
C GLU A 144 -12.60 -6.74 20.14
N LEU A 145 -13.49 -5.84 19.72
CA LEU A 145 -13.13 -4.69 18.89
C LEU A 145 -12.13 -3.78 19.61
N ALA A 146 -12.37 -3.42 20.87
CA ALA A 146 -11.47 -2.58 21.65
C ALA A 146 -10.06 -3.21 21.76
N THR A 147 -10.01 -4.50 22.08
CA THR A 147 -8.75 -5.25 22.14
C THR A 147 -8.04 -5.28 20.78
N ALA A 148 -8.78 -5.52 19.70
CA ALA A 148 -8.21 -5.54 18.35
C ALA A 148 -7.73 -4.16 17.90
N LEU A 149 -8.41 -3.08 18.29
CA LEU A 149 -8.00 -1.70 18.02
C LEU A 149 -6.70 -1.36 18.75
N ASP A 150 -6.56 -1.77 20.01
CA ASP A 150 -5.31 -1.57 20.76
C ASP A 150 -4.15 -2.35 20.13
N ASP A 151 -4.38 -3.60 19.72
CA ASP A 151 -3.42 -4.39 18.94
C ASP A 151 -3.03 -3.66 17.63
N ALA A 152 -4.01 -3.13 16.91
CA ALA A 152 -3.80 -2.43 15.64
C ALA A 152 -2.98 -1.15 15.83
N ARG A 153 -3.30 -0.33 16.84
CA ARG A 153 -2.54 0.89 17.20
C ARG A 153 -1.09 0.56 17.54
N ALA A 154 -0.85 -0.47 18.35
CA ALA A 154 0.51 -0.94 18.63
C ALA A 154 1.22 -1.45 17.35
N GLY A 155 0.48 -1.89 16.34
CA GLY A 155 1.01 -2.27 15.04
C GLY A 155 1.42 -1.07 14.20
N LEU A 156 0.62 0.01 14.24
CA LEU A 156 0.95 1.28 13.60
C LEU A 156 2.17 1.94 14.22
N ASP A 157 2.31 1.89 15.55
CA ASP A 157 3.51 2.39 16.24
C ASP A 157 4.76 1.63 15.79
N ALA A 158 4.69 0.30 15.70
CA ALA A 158 5.81 -0.50 15.19
C ALA A 158 6.11 -0.24 13.70
N LEU A 159 5.10 0.06 12.88
CA LEU A 159 5.29 0.48 11.49
C LEU A 159 5.98 1.84 11.40
N ARG A 160 5.58 2.80 12.24
CA ARG A 160 6.20 4.13 12.31
C ARG A 160 7.68 4.01 12.67
N GLU A 161 8.01 3.23 13.69
CA GLU A 161 9.41 2.95 14.08
C GLU A 161 10.21 2.29 12.94
N ALA A 162 9.59 1.35 12.20
CA ALA A 162 10.21 0.70 11.06
C ALA A 162 10.50 1.67 9.89
N ILE A 163 9.59 2.61 9.64
CA ILE A 163 9.77 3.68 8.64
C ILE A 163 10.94 4.58 9.05
N GLU A 164 10.94 5.07 10.29
CA GLU A 164 12.01 5.94 10.82
C GLU A 164 13.39 5.26 10.79
N ALA A 165 13.44 3.95 11.02
CA ALA A 165 14.67 3.16 10.95
C ALA A 165 15.02 2.69 9.53
N SER A 166 14.11 2.87 8.56
CA SER A 166 14.19 2.28 7.22
C SER A 166 14.49 0.77 7.23
N ASP A 167 13.91 0.04 8.20
CA ASP A 167 14.17 -1.40 8.40
C ASP A 167 12.87 -2.20 8.51
N ALA A 168 12.80 -3.30 7.78
CA ALA A 168 11.69 -4.26 7.78
C ALA A 168 10.27 -3.65 7.55
N VAL A 169 10.18 -2.51 6.86
CA VAL A 169 8.94 -1.76 6.62
C VAL A 169 7.81 -2.64 6.09
N ASP A 170 8.06 -3.45 5.06
CA ASP A 170 7.02 -4.30 4.44
C ASP A 170 6.44 -5.34 5.39
N ARG A 171 7.27 -5.91 6.26
CA ARG A 171 6.82 -6.87 7.28
C ARG A 171 5.86 -6.17 8.24
N HIS A 172 6.20 -4.98 8.71
CA HIS A 172 5.36 -4.22 9.63
C HIS A 172 4.08 -3.71 8.93
N ARG A 173 4.17 -3.31 7.66
CA ARG A 173 3.04 -2.91 6.81
C ARG A 173 2.01 -4.04 6.69
N GLN A 174 2.49 -5.26 6.38
CA GLN A 174 1.63 -6.46 6.29
C GLN A 174 1.00 -6.81 7.66
N HIS A 175 1.76 -6.71 8.75
CA HIS A 175 1.22 -6.95 10.09
C HIS A 175 0.14 -5.93 10.47
N ALA A 176 0.33 -4.64 10.19
CA ALA A 176 -0.66 -3.61 10.47
C ALA A 176 -1.96 -3.85 9.67
N ARG A 177 -1.85 -4.15 8.37
CA ARG A 177 -3.01 -4.53 7.52
C ARG A 177 -3.75 -5.76 8.04
N ALA A 178 -3.03 -6.78 8.47
CA ALA A 178 -3.63 -7.99 9.05
C ALA A 178 -4.38 -7.69 10.36
N ARG A 179 -3.84 -6.80 11.21
CA ARG A 179 -4.52 -6.36 12.44
C ARG A 179 -5.77 -5.54 12.14
N LEU A 180 -5.71 -4.61 11.19
CA LEU A 180 -6.88 -3.85 10.76
C LEU A 180 -7.98 -4.76 10.18
N SER A 181 -7.61 -5.78 9.41
CA SER A 181 -8.57 -6.79 8.93
C SER A 181 -9.25 -7.55 10.08
N LYS A 182 -8.52 -7.88 11.16
CA LYS A 182 -9.09 -8.48 12.38
C LYS A 182 -10.07 -7.52 13.07
N VAL A 183 -9.75 -6.22 13.16
CA VAL A 183 -10.64 -5.20 13.72
C VAL A 183 -11.97 -5.16 12.94
N TYR A 184 -11.90 -5.13 11.61
CA TYR A 184 -13.07 -5.18 10.74
C TYR A 184 -13.91 -6.43 10.94
N HIS A 185 -13.28 -7.59 11.14
CA HIS A 185 -13.98 -8.84 11.41
C HIS A 185 -14.79 -8.78 12.72
N CYS A 186 -14.22 -8.22 13.79
CA CYS A 186 -14.91 -8.03 15.07
C CYS A 186 -16.17 -7.16 14.93
N ALA A 187 -16.12 -6.10 14.12
CA ALA A 187 -17.26 -5.21 13.90
C ALA A 187 -18.42 -5.86 13.11
N THR A 188 -18.19 -7.01 12.46
CA THR A 188 -19.19 -7.70 11.61
C THR A 188 -19.59 -9.08 12.12
N GLN A 189 -19.19 -9.44 13.34
CA GLN A 189 -19.33 -10.80 13.86
C GLN A 189 -20.78 -11.18 14.21
N ALA A 190 -21.61 -10.21 14.61
CA ALA A 190 -22.99 -10.41 15.00
C ALA A 190 -23.94 -9.52 14.18
N ASP A 191 -25.05 -10.10 13.72
CA ASP A 191 -26.03 -9.44 12.84
C ASP A 191 -26.72 -8.22 13.49
N ASP A 192 -26.76 -8.18 14.82
CA ASP A 192 -27.38 -7.13 15.62
C ASP A 192 -26.38 -6.24 16.36
N ALA A 193 -25.09 -6.35 16.05
CA ALA A 193 -24.08 -5.41 16.52
C ALA A 193 -24.22 -4.06 15.81
N PRO A 194 -23.92 -2.93 16.50
CA PRO A 194 -23.96 -1.59 15.92
C PRO A 194 -22.76 -1.37 14.98
N THR A 195 -22.78 -2.04 13.82
CA THR A 195 -21.65 -2.09 12.87
C THR A 195 -21.22 -0.69 12.41
N ALA A 196 -22.16 0.24 12.24
CA ALA A 196 -21.86 1.62 11.83
C ALA A 196 -21.03 2.35 12.90
N ALA A 197 -21.47 2.32 14.16
CA ALA A 197 -20.75 2.94 15.28
C ALA A 197 -19.40 2.26 15.53
N MET A 198 -19.33 0.94 15.39
CA MET A 198 -18.07 0.20 15.46
C MET A 198 -17.10 0.63 14.35
N ARG A 199 -17.56 0.75 13.10
CA ARG A 199 -16.74 1.23 11.97
C ARG A 199 -16.23 2.65 12.16
N ALA A 200 -17.03 3.55 12.75
CA ALA A 200 -16.58 4.89 13.09
C ALA A 200 -15.39 4.90 14.06
N GLN A 201 -15.21 3.85 14.88
CA GLN A 201 -14.02 3.69 15.73
C GLN A 201 -12.80 3.09 14.98
N ILE A 202 -13.03 2.46 13.82
CA ILE A 202 -11.99 1.86 12.98
C ILE A 202 -11.36 2.91 12.06
N GLU A 203 -12.18 3.80 11.51
CA GLU A 203 -11.79 4.82 10.52
C GLU A 203 -10.51 5.59 10.91
N PRO A 204 -10.33 6.12 12.14
CA PRO A 204 -9.09 6.81 12.50
C PRO A 204 -7.83 5.94 12.48
N VAL A 205 -7.97 4.63 12.69
CA VAL A 205 -6.86 3.66 12.64
C VAL A 205 -6.53 3.29 11.20
N GLU A 206 -7.53 3.24 10.33
CA GLU A 206 -7.37 3.05 8.88
C GLU A 206 -6.69 4.27 8.25
N ASP A 207 -7.17 5.48 8.55
CA ASP A 207 -6.59 6.73 8.06
C ASP A 207 -5.10 6.85 8.43
N GLU A 208 -4.73 6.48 9.66
CA GLU A 208 -3.32 6.51 10.08
C GLU A 208 -2.50 5.40 9.40
N LEU A 209 -3.08 4.22 9.12
CA LEU A 209 -2.39 3.19 8.33
C LEU A 209 -2.11 3.67 6.91
N ASP A 210 -3.10 4.28 6.26
CA ASP A 210 -2.97 4.80 4.90
C ASP A 210 -1.94 5.92 4.85
N ARG A 211 -1.96 6.83 5.83
CA ARG A 211 -0.92 7.87 5.97
C ARG A 211 0.48 7.27 6.12
N LEU A 212 0.67 6.30 7.02
CA LEU A 212 1.99 5.66 7.21
C LEU A 212 2.44 4.89 5.96
N CYS A 213 1.52 4.23 5.25
CA CYS A 213 1.82 3.56 3.99
C CYS A 213 2.27 4.57 2.92
N ALA A 214 1.61 5.72 2.84
CA ALA A 214 1.94 6.77 1.87
C ALA A 214 3.32 7.40 2.16
N VAL A 215 3.65 7.65 3.44
CA VAL A 215 5.00 8.08 3.86
C VAL A 215 6.06 7.06 3.47
N ALA A 216 5.83 5.77 3.78
CA ALA A 216 6.76 4.70 3.44
C ALA A 216 7.00 4.61 1.92
N THR A 217 5.94 4.69 1.11
CA THR A 217 6.06 4.67 -0.35
C THR A 217 6.86 5.88 -0.87
N ALA A 218 6.65 7.07 -0.30
CA ALA A 218 7.40 8.25 -0.70
C ALA A 218 8.92 8.10 -0.41
N ASP A 219 9.30 7.55 0.76
CA ASP A 219 10.70 7.26 1.10
C ASP A 219 11.33 6.23 0.13
N GLU A 220 10.55 5.22 -0.22
CA GLU A 220 10.93 4.14 -1.14
C GLU A 220 11.18 4.68 -2.56
N VAL A 221 10.28 5.53 -3.06
CA VAL A 221 10.41 6.21 -4.35
C VAL A 221 11.62 7.12 -4.36
N GLU A 222 11.82 7.95 -3.33
CA GLU A 222 12.99 8.84 -3.22
C GLU A 222 14.30 8.04 -3.30
N THR A 223 14.38 6.93 -2.56
CA THR A 223 15.53 6.02 -2.59
C THR A 223 15.76 5.43 -3.98
N ARG A 224 14.69 5.03 -4.67
CA ARG A 224 14.79 4.51 -6.05
C ARG A 224 15.25 5.57 -7.04
N LEU A 225 14.73 6.80 -6.96
CA LEU A 225 15.14 7.87 -7.87
C LEU A 225 16.63 8.21 -7.73
N GLU A 226 17.15 8.22 -6.49
CA GLU A 226 18.58 8.43 -6.27
C GLU A 226 19.43 7.23 -6.73
N ALA A 227 18.96 5.99 -6.51
CA ALA A 227 19.63 4.80 -7.02
C ALA A 227 19.66 4.76 -8.56
N ALA A 228 18.57 5.15 -9.22
CA ALA A 228 18.48 5.28 -10.67
C ALA A 228 19.49 6.32 -11.19
N ARG A 229 19.60 7.47 -10.54
CA ARG A 229 20.60 8.50 -10.87
C ARG A 229 22.03 7.95 -10.75
N SER A 230 22.37 7.32 -9.62
CA SER A 230 23.71 6.76 -9.40
C SER A 230 24.05 5.70 -10.45
N ALA A 231 23.15 4.76 -10.72
CA ALA A 231 23.35 3.72 -11.73
C ALA A 231 23.59 4.33 -13.13
N HIS A 232 22.82 5.37 -13.48
CA HIS A 232 23.01 6.06 -14.76
C HIS A 232 24.38 6.77 -14.84
N GLU A 233 24.85 7.36 -13.74
CA GLU A 233 26.16 8.03 -13.68
C GLU A 233 27.33 7.03 -13.78
N ASP A 234 27.16 5.83 -13.23
CA ASP A 234 28.14 4.74 -13.30
C ASP A 234 28.13 3.97 -14.64
N GLY A 235 27.20 4.28 -15.53
CA GLY A 235 27.05 3.63 -16.84
C GLY A 235 26.25 2.33 -16.83
N ASP A 236 25.62 1.98 -15.70
CA ASP A 236 24.71 0.85 -15.57
C ASP A 236 23.29 1.26 -15.98
N TYR A 237 23.08 1.42 -17.28
CA TYR A 237 21.82 1.93 -17.82
C TYR A 237 20.64 0.98 -17.61
N GLU A 238 20.87 -0.34 -17.59
CA GLU A 238 19.84 -1.35 -17.32
C GLU A 238 19.24 -1.12 -15.94
N THR A 239 20.08 -1.15 -14.90
CA THR A 239 19.64 -0.87 -13.52
C THR A 239 19.01 0.53 -13.40
N ALA A 240 19.56 1.53 -14.08
CA ALA A 240 19.05 2.90 -14.02
C ALA A 240 17.61 3.03 -14.53
N PHE A 241 17.32 2.49 -15.72
CA PHE A 241 15.99 2.58 -16.31
C PHE A 241 14.99 1.66 -15.61
N GLU A 242 15.38 0.45 -15.20
CA GLU A 242 14.52 -0.45 -14.42
C GLU A 242 14.09 0.19 -13.09
N THR A 243 15.05 0.80 -12.38
CA THR A 243 14.77 1.45 -11.09
C THR A 243 13.90 2.70 -11.27
N LEU A 244 14.11 3.47 -12.34
CA LEU A 244 13.29 4.63 -12.67
C LEU A 244 11.84 4.22 -12.98
N VAL A 245 11.62 3.19 -13.80
CA VAL A 245 10.28 2.69 -14.12
C VAL A 245 9.58 2.15 -12.88
N ALA A 246 10.27 1.37 -12.04
CA ALA A 246 9.71 0.90 -10.77
C ALA A 246 9.33 2.04 -9.81
N ALA A 247 10.07 3.16 -9.83
CA ALA A 247 9.70 4.37 -9.09
C ALA A 247 8.41 5.00 -9.65
N GLY A 248 8.27 5.09 -10.98
CA GLY A 248 7.06 5.55 -11.65
C GLY A 248 5.83 4.70 -11.33
N GLU A 249 5.95 3.37 -11.39
CA GLU A 249 4.87 2.44 -11.01
C GLU A 249 4.44 2.65 -9.56
N SER A 250 5.41 2.83 -8.65
CA SER A 250 5.12 3.12 -7.23
C SER A 250 4.40 4.47 -7.04
N LEU A 251 4.69 5.47 -7.88
CA LEU A 251 4.02 6.78 -7.88
C LEU A 251 2.59 6.72 -8.42
N ASP A 252 2.33 5.84 -9.38
CA ASP A 252 0.99 5.62 -9.97
C ASP A 252 0.08 4.82 -9.03
N GLU A 253 0.63 3.88 -8.27
CA GLU A 253 -0.11 3.05 -7.30
C GLU A 253 -0.28 3.71 -5.93
N ALA A 254 0.43 4.82 -5.67
CA ALA A 254 0.40 5.49 -4.38
C ALA A 254 -1.00 6.04 -4.05
N SER A 255 -1.50 5.68 -2.86
CA SER A 255 -2.65 6.37 -2.27
C SER A 255 -2.17 7.69 -1.66
N GLU A 256 -2.66 8.80 -2.19
CA GLU A 256 -2.33 10.12 -1.69
C GLU A 256 -3.25 10.51 -0.54
N THR A 257 -2.67 11.03 0.53
CA THR A 257 -3.38 11.76 1.57
C THR A 257 -2.94 13.22 1.52
N ASP A 258 -3.80 14.13 1.99
CA ASP A 258 -3.53 15.59 1.98
C ASP A 258 -2.16 15.95 2.61
N ASP A 259 -1.70 15.15 3.58
CA ASP A 259 -0.43 15.34 4.29
C ASP A 259 0.82 15.07 3.43
N VAL A 260 0.71 14.26 2.37
CA VAL A 260 1.84 13.81 1.54
C VAL A 260 1.69 14.13 0.05
N GLU A 261 0.57 14.70 -0.38
CA GLU A 261 0.28 15.11 -1.75
C GLU A 261 1.43 15.95 -2.36
N ASN A 262 1.83 17.03 -1.68
CA ASN A 262 2.93 17.89 -2.14
C ASN A 262 4.27 17.14 -2.29
N ARG A 263 4.49 16.10 -1.46
CA ARG A 263 5.71 15.28 -1.54
C ARG A 263 5.66 14.38 -2.77
N PHE A 264 4.51 13.74 -3.05
CA PHE A 264 4.34 12.95 -4.25
C PHE A 264 4.41 13.78 -5.53
N GLU A 265 3.89 15.01 -5.53
CA GLU A 265 4.04 15.94 -6.65
C GLU A 265 5.52 16.23 -6.93
N ALA A 266 6.31 16.57 -5.90
CA ALA A 266 7.75 16.80 -6.06
C ALA A 266 8.52 15.55 -6.53
N LEU A 267 8.12 14.35 -6.08
CA LEU A 267 8.72 13.09 -6.54
C LEU A 267 8.37 12.79 -8.01
N ARG A 268 7.16 13.11 -8.46
CA ARG A 268 6.77 12.99 -9.88
C ARG A 268 7.55 13.96 -10.76
N GLU A 269 7.71 15.21 -10.33
CA GLU A 269 8.56 16.18 -11.02
C GLU A 269 10.00 15.66 -11.14
N THR A 270 10.56 15.13 -10.03
CA THR A 270 11.91 14.55 -10.02
C THR A 270 12.02 13.34 -10.96
N HIS A 271 11.02 12.45 -10.96
CA HIS A 271 10.94 11.30 -11.85
C HIS A 271 10.94 11.73 -13.32
N ASP A 272 10.08 12.69 -13.69
CA ASP A 272 9.96 13.20 -15.06
C ASP A 272 11.24 13.92 -15.51
N GLU A 273 11.87 14.69 -14.63
CA GLU A 273 13.16 15.34 -14.89
C GLU A 273 14.27 14.31 -15.13
N LEU A 274 14.34 13.24 -14.33
CA LEU A 274 15.33 12.17 -14.52
C LEU A 274 15.09 11.42 -15.83
N ALA A 275 13.86 11.06 -16.14
CA ALA A 275 13.52 10.40 -17.39
C ALA A 275 13.90 11.24 -18.62
N ALA A 276 13.57 12.54 -18.59
CA ALA A 276 13.97 13.48 -19.63
C ALA A 276 15.50 13.57 -19.74
N THR A 277 16.19 13.74 -18.62
CA THR A 277 17.66 13.84 -18.58
C THR A 277 18.35 12.59 -19.15
N PHE A 278 17.86 11.39 -18.83
CA PHE A 278 18.45 10.14 -19.30
C PHE A 278 18.31 10.00 -20.82
N LEU A 279 17.14 10.34 -21.36
CA LEU A 279 16.89 10.33 -22.81
C LEU A 279 17.65 11.44 -23.54
N GLU A 280 17.76 12.64 -22.96
CA GLU A 280 18.57 13.73 -23.50
C GLU A 280 20.05 13.34 -23.58
N ARG A 281 20.57 12.59 -22.60
CA ARG A 281 21.94 12.06 -22.64
C ARG A 281 22.11 11.01 -23.73
N ALA A 282 21.13 10.14 -23.95
CA ALA A 282 21.14 9.20 -25.08
C ALA A 282 21.14 9.93 -26.43
N GLU A 283 20.30 10.97 -26.57
CA GLU A 283 20.28 11.81 -27.77
C GLU A 283 21.61 12.56 -27.96
N GLN A 284 22.22 13.05 -26.87
CA GLN A 284 23.51 13.70 -26.93
C GLN A 284 24.59 12.75 -27.47
N ARG A 285 24.57 11.46 -27.11
CA ARG A 285 25.49 10.47 -27.69
C ARG A 285 25.27 10.26 -29.19
N CYS A 286 24.02 10.33 -29.65
CA CYS A 286 23.74 10.32 -31.09
C CYS A 286 24.35 11.55 -31.79
N ARG A 287 24.28 12.74 -31.16
CA ARG A 287 24.91 13.96 -31.71
C ARG A 287 26.44 13.85 -31.69
N ASP A 288 27.02 13.38 -30.59
CA ASP A 288 28.46 13.14 -30.48
C ASP A 288 28.96 12.19 -31.58
N ALA A 289 28.18 11.14 -31.89
CA ALA A 289 28.50 10.21 -32.97
C ALA A 289 28.44 10.84 -34.37
N LEU A 290 27.48 11.73 -34.60
CA LEU A 290 27.38 12.48 -35.87
C LEU A 290 28.54 13.48 -36.04
N ASP A 291 28.98 14.10 -34.96
CA ASP A 291 30.07 15.09 -34.95
C ASP A 291 31.47 14.46 -34.82
N ALA A 292 31.54 13.15 -34.55
CA ALA A 292 32.79 12.43 -34.35
C ALA A 292 33.71 12.50 -35.58
N ALA A 293 34.95 12.98 -35.34
CA ALA A 293 35.95 13.20 -36.36
C ALA A 293 36.61 11.90 -36.84
N THR A 294 36.65 10.88 -35.98
CA THR A 294 37.27 9.58 -36.28
C THR A 294 36.24 8.43 -36.21
N PRO A 295 36.41 7.35 -36.99
CA PRO A 295 35.52 6.20 -36.90
C PRO A 295 35.49 5.50 -35.55
N PRO A 296 36.61 5.35 -34.79
CA PRO A 296 36.56 4.79 -33.45
C PRO A 296 35.66 5.60 -32.51
N GLU A 297 35.84 6.92 -32.46
CA GLU A 297 34.99 7.82 -31.67
C GLU A 297 33.51 7.72 -32.09
N ARG A 298 33.25 7.61 -33.40
CA ARG A 298 31.90 7.44 -33.93
C ARG A 298 31.26 6.12 -33.49
N VAL A 299 31.99 5.01 -33.55
CA VAL A 299 31.47 3.71 -33.10
C VAL A 299 31.21 3.74 -31.60
N ASP A 300 32.16 4.21 -30.80
CA ASP A 300 32.02 4.26 -29.34
C ASP A 300 30.79 5.08 -28.93
N ALA A 301 30.55 6.23 -29.58
CA ALA A 301 29.37 7.05 -29.31
C ALA A 301 28.05 6.39 -29.75
N TRP A 302 28.01 5.68 -30.88
CA TRP A 302 26.82 4.93 -31.30
C TRP A 302 26.54 3.71 -30.41
N GLU A 303 27.56 2.98 -29.98
CA GLU A 303 27.40 1.86 -29.05
C GLU A 303 26.89 2.34 -27.69
N ASP A 304 27.42 3.45 -27.17
CA ASP A 304 26.94 4.06 -25.92
C ASP A 304 25.48 4.56 -26.05
N ALA A 305 25.10 5.15 -27.19
CA ALA A 305 23.71 5.50 -27.46
C ALA A 305 22.80 4.26 -27.56
N LEU A 306 23.28 3.20 -28.20
CA LEU A 306 22.56 1.94 -28.39
C LEU A 306 22.25 1.28 -27.05
N ASP A 307 23.22 1.22 -26.14
CA ASP A 307 23.05 0.61 -24.83
C ASP A 307 21.98 1.35 -23.99
N ARG A 308 21.97 2.69 -24.04
CA ARG A 308 20.92 3.50 -23.36
C ARG A 308 19.53 3.26 -23.92
N TYR A 309 19.35 3.29 -25.25
CA TYR A 309 18.03 3.06 -25.85
C TYR A 309 17.55 1.62 -25.67
N ARG A 310 18.46 0.64 -25.65
CA ARG A 310 18.12 -0.74 -25.31
C ARG A 310 17.63 -0.87 -23.88
N ALA A 311 18.36 -0.29 -22.93
CA ALA A 311 17.96 -0.30 -21.53
C ALA A 311 16.60 0.39 -21.32
N ALA A 312 16.38 1.56 -21.92
CA ALA A 312 15.10 2.26 -21.88
C ALA A 312 13.94 1.43 -22.48
N ALA A 313 14.18 0.75 -23.60
CA ALA A 313 13.18 -0.10 -24.24
C ALA A 313 12.90 -1.37 -23.41
N ALA A 314 13.93 -1.99 -22.84
CA ALA A 314 13.82 -3.20 -22.02
C ALA A 314 13.07 -2.96 -20.71
N ALA A 315 13.34 -1.83 -20.06
CA ALA A 315 12.63 -1.40 -18.86
C ALA A 315 11.16 -1.02 -19.13
N GLY A 316 10.74 -0.89 -20.40
CA GLY A 316 9.39 -0.48 -20.74
C GLY A 316 9.10 0.98 -20.40
N LEU A 317 10.10 1.86 -20.49
CA LEU A 317 9.93 3.28 -20.20
C LEU A 317 8.79 3.85 -21.07
N THR A 318 7.70 4.23 -20.41
CA THR A 318 6.53 4.82 -21.03
C THR A 318 6.06 6.01 -20.20
N ALA A 319 5.43 6.99 -20.85
CA ALA A 319 4.72 8.10 -20.22
C ALA A 319 5.52 9.12 -19.40
N ALA A 320 6.81 8.90 -19.11
CA ALA A 320 7.68 9.95 -18.60
C ALA A 320 8.05 10.94 -19.73
N ALA A 321 7.90 12.24 -19.49
CA ALA A 321 8.22 13.34 -20.44
C ALA A 321 7.51 13.29 -21.82
N GLY A 322 6.36 12.63 -21.92
CA GLY A 322 5.58 12.54 -23.18
C GLY A 322 6.16 11.60 -24.23
N VAL A 323 7.08 10.71 -23.84
CA VAL A 323 7.68 9.70 -24.71
C VAL A 323 6.86 8.41 -24.69
N THR A 324 6.63 7.84 -25.87
CA THR A 324 5.91 6.56 -26.03
C THR A 324 6.89 5.42 -26.31
N GLU A 325 6.52 4.19 -25.97
CA GLU A 325 7.28 2.98 -26.31
C GLU A 325 7.62 2.93 -27.81
N ALA A 326 6.66 3.33 -28.66
CA ALA A 326 6.85 3.38 -30.10
C ALA A 326 7.95 4.37 -30.53
N MET A 327 8.09 5.51 -29.82
CA MET A 327 9.15 6.47 -30.07
C MET A 327 10.52 5.91 -29.66
N ILE A 328 10.62 5.27 -28.50
CA ILE A 328 11.87 4.63 -28.05
C ILE A 328 12.28 3.53 -29.04
N ARG A 329 11.35 2.67 -29.43
CA ARG A 329 11.62 1.62 -30.42
C ARG A 329 12.05 2.19 -31.77
N PHE A 330 11.41 3.27 -32.23
CA PHE A 330 11.80 3.94 -33.46
C PHE A 330 13.24 4.47 -33.37
N GLN A 331 13.59 5.14 -32.27
CA GLN A 331 14.96 5.62 -32.05
C GLN A 331 15.96 4.47 -31.95
N LEU A 332 15.62 3.39 -31.26
CA LEU A 332 16.47 2.21 -31.15
C LEU A 332 16.81 1.62 -32.52
N VAL A 333 15.82 1.43 -33.41
CA VAL A 333 16.06 0.92 -34.77
C VAL A 333 16.99 1.87 -35.55
N TRP A 334 16.76 3.18 -35.44
CA TRP A 334 17.61 4.18 -36.09
C TRP A 334 19.05 4.15 -35.55
N VAL A 335 19.24 4.04 -34.23
CA VAL A 335 20.56 3.93 -33.62
C VAL A 335 21.27 2.64 -34.02
N VAL A 336 20.54 1.52 -34.11
CA VAL A 336 21.10 0.25 -34.60
C VAL A 336 21.61 0.40 -36.03
N ASP A 337 20.80 0.95 -36.94
CA ASP A 337 21.19 1.22 -38.34
C ASP A 337 22.45 2.08 -38.42
N ARG A 338 22.51 3.18 -37.65
CA ARG A 338 23.68 4.05 -37.60
C ARG A 338 24.91 3.39 -36.98
N CYS A 339 24.73 2.53 -35.99
CA CYS A 339 25.82 1.76 -35.38
C CYS A 339 26.39 0.75 -36.39
N VAL A 340 25.53 0.05 -37.12
CA VAL A 340 25.91 -0.89 -38.19
C VAL A 340 26.72 -0.17 -39.28
N ASP A 341 26.24 0.98 -39.76
CA ASP A 341 26.95 1.83 -40.72
C ASP A 341 28.33 2.28 -40.21
N ALA A 342 28.41 2.71 -38.95
CA ALA A 342 29.64 3.16 -38.33
C ALA A 342 30.67 2.02 -38.19
N LEU A 343 30.22 0.85 -37.74
CA LEU A 343 31.04 -0.36 -37.64
C LEU A 343 31.56 -0.80 -39.00
N ALA A 344 30.71 -0.81 -40.02
CA ALA A 344 31.08 -1.17 -41.38
C ALA A 344 32.08 -0.19 -42.01
N THR A 345 31.96 1.10 -41.70
CA THR A 345 32.91 2.14 -42.12
C THR A 345 34.25 1.99 -41.40
N ALA A 346 34.23 1.83 -40.08
CA ALA A 346 35.43 1.62 -39.28
C ALA A 346 36.20 0.35 -39.73
N ALA A 347 35.48 -0.73 -40.03
CA ALA A 347 36.07 -1.95 -40.58
C ALA A 347 36.75 -1.72 -41.94
N ALA A 348 36.12 -0.94 -42.83
CA ALA A 348 36.71 -0.62 -44.14
C ALA A 348 37.99 0.22 -44.01
N GLU A 349 38.02 1.18 -43.09
CA GLU A 349 39.23 1.98 -42.83
C GLU A 349 40.36 1.17 -42.20
N LEU A 350 40.04 0.28 -41.25
CA LEU A 350 41.02 -0.67 -40.69
C LEU A 350 41.56 -1.58 -41.78
N ALA A 351 40.70 -2.13 -42.64
CA ALA A 351 41.12 -2.96 -43.77
C ALA A 351 42.05 -2.20 -44.74
N ALA A 352 41.74 -0.94 -45.04
CA ALA A 352 42.60 -0.09 -45.88
C ALA A 352 43.96 0.18 -45.21
N GLN A 353 43.98 0.42 -43.91
CA GLN A 353 45.24 0.57 -43.16
C GLN A 353 46.07 -0.72 -43.17
N GLY A 354 45.43 -1.89 -43.10
CA GLY A 354 46.09 -3.18 -43.30
C GLY A 354 46.67 -3.33 -44.70
N ASP A 355 45.88 -2.99 -45.74
CA ASP A 355 46.31 -3.03 -47.14
C ASP A 355 47.52 -2.10 -47.39
N ASP A 356 47.55 -0.90 -46.79
CA ASP A 356 48.65 0.07 -46.91
C ASP A 356 49.96 -0.40 -46.26
N ARG A 357 49.89 -1.30 -45.26
CA ARG A 357 51.09 -1.89 -44.62
C ARG A 357 51.71 -3.01 -45.46
N GLY A 358 50.93 -3.60 -46.36
CA GLY A 358 51.33 -4.69 -47.25
C GLY A 358 51.13 -6.07 -46.64
N GLU A 359 50.69 -7.00 -47.49
CA GLU A 359 50.58 -8.44 -47.19
C GLU A 359 51.98 -8.96 -46.79
N GLY A 360 52.20 -9.24 -45.51
CA GLY A 360 53.47 -9.71 -44.95
C GLY A 360 53.98 -8.94 -43.72
N HIS A 361 53.39 -7.79 -43.39
CA HIS A 361 53.72 -7.06 -42.15
C HIS A 361 52.82 -7.55 -40.99
N ALA A 362 53.42 -7.90 -39.84
CA ALA A 362 52.67 -8.39 -38.66
C ALA A 362 51.55 -7.43 -38.23
N ASP A 363 51.77 -6.13 -38.39
CA ASP A 363 50.78 -5.09 -38.07
C ASP A 363 49.54 -5.14 -38.99
N ALA A 364 49.66 -5.65 -40.23
CA ALA A 364 48.53 -5.75 -41.15
C ALA A 364 47.48 -6.77 -40.67
N ALA A 365 47.93 -7.86 -40.03
CA ALA A 365 47.04 -8.85 -39.45
C ALA A 365 46.17 -8.27 -38.32
N ASP A 366 46.75 -7.47 -37.42
CA ASP A 366 46.01 -6.78 -36.34
C ASP A 366 44.91 -5.87 -36.89
N TYR A 367 45.20 -5.12 -37.96
CA TYR A 367 44.19 -4.29 -38.62
C TYR A 367 43.04 -5.12 -39.21
N TYR A 368 43.32 -6.25 -39.87
CA TYR A 368 42.27 -7.11 -40.43
C TYR A 368 41.46 -7.81 -39.33
N GLU A 369 42.09 -8.27 -38.24
CA GLU A 369 41.41 -8.88 -37.10
C GLU A 369 40.44 -7.91 -36.42
N ARG A 370 40.89 -6.67 -36.20
CA ARG A 370 40.03 -5.61 -35.67
C ARG A 370 38.91 -5.24 -36.64
N ALA A 371 39.18 -5.23 -37.95
CA ALA A 371 38.13 -5.02 -38.96
C ALA A 371 37.07 -6.14 -38.93
N LEU A 372 37.49 -7.40 -38.75
CA LEU A 372 36.60 -8.55 -38.62
C LEU A 372 35.73 -8.46 -37.37
N GLU A 373 36.30 -8.08 -36.22
CA GLU A 373 35.54 -7.87 -34.98
C GLU A 373 34.40 -6.86 -35.21
N ARG A 374 34.69 -5.74 -35.87
CA ARG A 374 33.69 -4.70 -36.18
C ARG A 374 32.60 -5.21 -37.13
N LEU A 375 32.95 -5.96 -38.18
CA LEU A 375 31.95 -6.52 -39.10
C LEU A 375 31.09 -7.61 -38.46
N ARG A 376 31.67 -8.49 -37.64
CA ARG A 376 30.90 -9.52 -36.91
C ARG A 376 29.94 -8.87 -35.91
N ARG A 377 30.35 -7.78 -35.26
CA ARG A 377 29.46 -6.99 -34.42
C ARG A 377 28.33 -6.35 -35.23
N ALA A 378 28.64 -5.78 -36.40
CA ALA A 378 27.62 -5.22 -37.29
C ALA A 378 26.62 -6.29 -37.77
N GLU A 379 27.11 -7.48 -38.15
CA GLU A 379 26.29 -8.63 -38.52
C GLU A 379 25.37 -9.08 -37.39
N GLN A 380 25.89 -9.21 -36.16
CA GLN A 380 25.06 -9.55 -34.99
C GLN A 380 23.94 -8.53 -34.76
N LEU A 381 24.22 -7.23 -34.96
CA LEU A 381 23.21 -6.18 -34.82
C LEU A 381 22.15 -6.25 -35.93
N SER A 382 22.56 -6.47 -37.18
CA SER A 382 21.64 -6.63 -38.31
C SER A 382 20.80 -7.91 -38.21
N ASP A 383 21.35 -9.01 -37.69
CA ASP A 383 20.59 -10.23 -37.44
C ASP A 383 19.53 -10.04 -36.35
N ALA A 384 19.85 -9.29 -35.30
CA ALA A 384 18.91 -8.96 -34.23
C ALA A 384 17.85 -7.93 -34.67
N HIS A 385 18.18 -7.08 -35.65
CA HIS A 385 17.31 -6.04 -36.20
C HIS A 385 17.36 -6.05 -37.74
N PRO A 386 16.65 -6.99 -38.40
CA PRO A 386 16.70 -7.15 -39.86
C PRO A 386 16.28 -5.89 -40.64
N GLU A 387 15.48 -5.03 -40.03
CA GLU A 387 15.09 -3.72 -40.56
C GLU A 387 16.23 -2.69 -40.63
N ALA A 388 17.40 -2.98 -40.04
CA ALA A 388 18.51 -2.03 -39.84
C ALA A 388 19.81 -2.38 -40.58
N GLY A 389 19.83 -3.34 -41.53
CA GLY A 389 21.04 -3.56 -42.33
C GLY A 389 21.04 -4.71 -43.34
N ASP A 390 22.10 -4.71 -44.15
CA ASP A 390 22.43 -5.74 -45.14
C ASP A 390 23.30 -6.86 -44.52
N SER A 391 23.40 -8.02 -45.20
CA SER A 391 24.30 -9.10 -44.80
C SER A 391 25.77 -8.73 -45.02
N PHE A 392 26.64 -9.12 -44.07
CA PHE A 392 28.08 -8.87 -44.12
C PHE A 392 28.94 -10.10 -44.46
N ALA A 393 28.32 -11.27 -44.69
CA ALA A 393 29.01 -12.55 -44.89
C ALA A 393 30.15 -12.49 -45.93
N ASP A 394 29.87 -11.96 -47.13
CA ASP A 394 30.88 -11.87 -48.20
C ASP A 394 32.08 -10.97 -47.81
N ARG A 395 31.83 -9.92 -47.04
CA ARG A 395 32.88 -8.99 -46.56
C ARG A 395 33.70 -9.61 -45.45
N ILE A 396 33.07 -10.39 -44.57
CA ILE A 396 33.72 -11.16 -43.51
C ILE A 396 34.65 -12.21 -44.13
N ASP A 397 34.13 -13.06 -45.04
CA ASP A 397 34.91 -14.10 -45.73
C ASP A 397 36.15 -13.52 -46.45
N ALA A 398 35.98 -12.37 -47.12
CA ALA A 398 37.06 -11.69 -47.80
C ALA A 398 38.15 -11.19 -46.83
N LEU A 399 37.76 -10.68 -45.67
CA LEU A 399 38.70 -10.20 -44.64
C LEU A 399 39.37 -11.34 -43.88
N GLU A 400 38.68 -12.45 -43.62
CA GLU A 400 39.27 -13.66 -43.05
C GLU A 400 40.39 -14.18 -43.95
N THR A 401 40.13 -14.24 -45.26
CA THR A 401 41.15 -14.63 -46.25
C THR A 401 42.37 -13.69 -46.22
N LYS A 402 42.17 -12.38 -46.03
CA LYS A 402 43.27 -11.40 -45.93
C LYS A 402 44.06 -11.56 -44.63
N ALA A 403 43.38 -11.73 -43.50
CA ALA A 403 44.00 -11.95 -42.20
C ALA A 403 44.86 -13.22 -42.19
N GLU A 404 44.33 -14.32 -42.70
CA GLU A 404 45.08 -15.58 -42.83
C GLU A 404 46.34 -15.41 -43.67
N ARG A 405 46.25 -14.76 -44.83
CA ARG A 405 47.43 -14.52 -45.70
C ARG A 405 48.50 -13.68 -45.02
N ALA A 406 48.11 -12.64 -44.30
CA ALA A 406 49.03 -11.77 -43.57
C ALA A 406 49.76 -12.53 -42.44
N GLN A 407 49.10 -13.50 -41.79
CA GLN A 407 49.70 -14.35 -40.77
C GLN A 407 50.64 -15.43 -41.35
N TRP A 408 50.27 -16.05 -42.48
CA TRP A 408 51.03 -17.16 -43.06
C TRP A 408 52.39 -16.75 -43.67
N GLN A 409 52.52 -15.51 -44.16
CA GLN A 409 53.80 -15.02 -44.68
C GLN A 409 54.84 -14.75 -43.60
N TRP A 410 54.46 -14.81 -42.32
CA TRP A 410 55.38 -14.73 -41.18
C TRP A 410 55.91 -16.11 -40.74
N GLY A 411 55.16 -17.19 -40.99
CA GLY A 411 55.57 -18.57 -40.67
C GLY A 411 56.46 -19.24 -41.73
N GLY A 412 56.83 -18.51 -42.79
CA GLY A 412 57.54 -19.02 -43.97
C GLY A 412 59.05 -18.75 -44.02
N GLU A 413 59.64 -18.05 -43.03
CA GLU A 413 61.08 -17.83 -42.95
C GLU A 413 61.68 -18.53 -41.72
N ASP A 414 62.14 -19.77 -41.94
CA ASP A 414 63.39 -20.34 -41.40
C ASP A 414 63.97 -21.35 -42.41
#